data_AF-A0A6B3I6I2-F1
#
_entry.id   AF-A0A6B3I6I2-F1
#
_cell.length_a   1.000
_cell.length_b   1.000
_cell.length_c   1.000
_cell.angle_alpha   90.00
_cell.angle_beta   90.00
_cell.angle_gamma   90.00
#
_symmetry.space_group_name_H-M   'P 1'
#
loop_
_entity.id
_entity.type
_entity.pdbx_description
1 polymer ?
#
loop_
_entity_poly.entity_id
_entity_poly.type
_entity_poly.pdbx_seq_one_letter_code
_entity_poly.pdbx_strand_id
1 'polypeptide(L)'
;MGGDGRGTQRARLPRLRLDELLDELQGRIDEVRGTRDRLDGLLEAVLSVGRELALPQVLRGIVEAAVVLVDAEYGALGVIGDDQKLAEFLPIGISDEVRERIGGLPAGHGLLGELIRHPEPLRL
;
A
#
# COMPACT_ATOMS: atom_id res chain seq x y z
N MET A 1 35.67 -65.61 -17.16
CA MET A 1 35.64 -64.98 -18.49
C MET A 1 34.51 -65.67 -19.26
N GLY A 2 33.37 -65.10 -19.61
CA GLY A 2 32.80 -63.76 -19.52
C GLY A 2 31.49 -63.80 -20.33
N GLY A 3 30.54 -62.93 -20.00
CA GLY A 3 29.42 -62.64 -20.90
C GLY A 3 28.03 -62.73 -20.29
N ASP A 4 27.63 -61.70 -19.55
CA ASP A 4 26.28 -61.17 -19.67
C ASP A 4 26.26 -59.69 -19.28
N GLY A 5 26.22 -58.81 -20.27
CA GLY A 5 26.36 -57.35 -20.07
C GLY A 5 25.75 -56.49 -21.19
N ARG A 6 24.96 -57.08 -22.09
CA ARG A 6 24.43 -56.40 -23.28
C ARG A 6 22.94 -56.03 -23.22
N GLY A 7 22.23 -56.33 -22.13
CA GLY A 7 20.83 -55.93 -21.93
C GLY A 7 20.65 -54.52 -21.33
N THR A 8 21.63 -54.02 -20.58
CA THR A 8 21.46 -52.82 -19.72
C THR A 8 21.86 -51.49 -20.39
N GLN A 9 22.42 -51.51 -21.61
CA GLN A 9 22.83 -50.28 -22.31
C GLN A 9 21.70 -49.64 -23.15
N ARG A 10 20.83 -50.45 -23.78
CA ARG A 10 19.74 -49.93 -24.63
C ARG A 10 18.58 -49.31 -23.87
N ALA A 11 18.36 -49.68 -22.60
CA ALA A 11 17.33 -49.10 -21.75
C ALA A 11 17.78 -47.82 -21.00
N ARG A 12 19.09 -47.53 -20.94
CA ARG A 12 19.64 -46.31 -20.32
C ARG A 12 19.55 -45.09 -21.24
N LEU A 13 19.71 -45.28 -22.54
CA LEU A 13 19.62 -44.20 -23.54
C LEU A 13 18.23 -43.52 -23.64
N PRO A 14 17.09 -44.24 -23.62
CA PRO A 14 15.78 -43.60 -23.62
C PRO A 14 15.42 -42.95 -22.28
N ARG A 15 16.02 -43.38 -21.16
CA ARG A 15 15.83 -42.74 -19.84
C ARG A 15 16.51 -41.37 -19.77
N LEU A 16 17.77 -41.28 -20.21
CA LEU A 16 18.53 -40.02 -20.25
C LEU A 16 17.84 -38.94 -21.10
N ARG A 17 17.24 -39.31 -22.24
CA ARG A 17 16.46 -38.37 -23.07
C ARG A 17 15.17 -37.89 -22.42
N LEU A 18 14.53 -38.71 -21.58
CA LEU A 18 13.35 -38.29 -20.84
C LEU A 18 13.73 -37.32 -19.72
N ASP A 19 14.85 -37.58 -19.04
CA ASP A 19 15.37 -36.72 -17.98
C ASP A 19 15.71 -35.32 -18.54
N GLU A 20 16.35 -35.23 -19.71
CA GLU A 20 16.63 -33.94 -20.40
C GLU A 20 15.36 -33.18 -20.79
N LEU A 21 14.34 -33.88 -21.29
CA LEU A 21 13.05 -33.26 -21.67
C LEU A 21 12.26 -32.78 -20.45
N LEU A 22 12.37 -33.51 -19.33
CA LEU A 22 11.77 -33.11 -18.06
C LEU A 22 12.48 -31.88 -17.50
N ASP A 23 13.80 -31.81 -17.54
CA ASP A 23 14.59 -30.63 -17.12
C ASP A 23 14.26 -29.40 -17.98
N GLU A 24 14.11 -29.56 -19.29
CA GLU A 24 13.72 -28.46 -20.18
C GLU A 24 12.29 -27.95 -19.87
N LEU A 25 11.35 -28.87 -19.62
CA LEU A 25 9.99 -28.51 -19.24
C LEU A 25 9.95 -27.81 -17.86
N GLN A 26 10.76 -28.29 -16.91
CA GLN A 26 10.91 -27.69 -15.58
C GLN A 26 11.41 -26.24 -15.70
N GLY A 27 12.46 -26.01 -16.50
CA GLY A 27 13.01 -24.68 -16.76
C GLY A 27 12.00 -23.72 -17.38
N ARG A 28 11.20 -24.18 -18.35
CA ARG A 28 10.12 -23.36 -18.94
C ARG A 28 9.02 -23.02 -17.93
N ILE A 29 8.70 -23.94 -17.01
CA ILE A 29 7.71 -23.68 -15.95
C ILE A 29 8.25 -22.66 -14.94
N ASP A 30 9.53 -22.74 -14.59
CA ASP A 30 10.16 -21.81 -13.65
C ASP A 30 10.31 -20.39 -14.24
N GLU A 31 10.57 -20.25 -15.53
CA GLU A 31 10.55 -18.94 -16.22
C GLU A 31 9.15 -18.30 -16.22
N VAL A 32 8.11 -19.10 -16.49
CA VAL A 32 6.71 -18.63 -16.46
C VAL A 32 6.30 -18.25 -15.04
N ARG A 33 6.71 -19.02 -14.02
CA ARG A 33 6.48 -18.69 -12.61
C ARG A 33 7.21 -17.42 -12.21
N GLY A 34 8.50 -17.26 -12.53
CA GLY A 34 9.25 -16.05 -12.20
C GLY A 34 8.71 -14.79 -12.88
N THR A 35 8.11 -14.92 -14.06
CA THR A 35 7.40 -13.81 -14.73
C THR A 35 6.09 -13.46 -14.00
N ARG A 36 5.33 -14.48 -13.57
CA ARG A 36 4.11 -14.31 -12.79
C ARG A 36 4.38 -13.65 -11.43
N ASP A 37 5.39 -14.12 -10.70
CA ASP A 37 5.74 -13.57 -9.38
C ASP A 37 6.14 -12.08 -9.45
N ARG A 38 6.83 -11.68 -10.53
CA ARG A 38 7.16 -10.26 -10.79
C ARG A 38 5.93 -9.40 -11.10
N LEU A 39 4.96 -9.95 -11.84
CA LEU A 39 3.70 -9.26 -12.15
C LEU A 39 2.81 -9.13 -10.91
N ASP A 40 2.77 -10.16 -10.08
CA ASP A 40 2.03 -10.16 -8.81
C ASP A 40 2.60 -9.08 -7.86
N GLY A 41 3.93 -8.97 -7.76
CA GLY A 41 4.58 -7.91 -6.98
C GLY A 41 4.35 -6.49 -7.52
N LEU A 42 4.31 -6.32 -8.85
CA LEU A 42 4.01 -5.01 -9.47
C LEU A 42 2.54 -4.62 -9.24
N LEU A 43 1.61 -5.58 -9.35
CA LEU A 43 0.19 -5.36 -9.08
C LEU A 43 -0.02 -4.99 -7.61
N GLU A 44 0.66 -5.67 -6.68
CA GLU A 44 0.61 -5.34 -5.26
C GLU A 44 1.13 -3.93 -4.96
N ALA A 45 2.24 -3.52 -5.60
CA ALA A 45 2.77 -2.16 -5.49
C ALA A 45 1.79 -1.11 -6.04
N VAL A 46 1.21 -1.32 -7.22
CA VAL A 46 0.22 -0.41 -7.82
C VAL A 46 -1.05 -0.33 -6.97
N LEU A 47 -1.54 -1.45 -6.43
CA LEU A 47 -2.67 -1.48 -5.51
C LEU A 47 -2.35 -0.80 -4.17
N SER A 48 -1.10 -0.88 -3.69
CA SER A 48 -0.64 -0.16 -2.50
C SER A 48 -0.69 1.36 -2.72
N VAL A 49 -0.15 1.83 -3.84
CA VAL A 49 -0.19 3.26 -4.22
C VAL A 49 -1.64 3.75 -4.40
N GLY A 50 -2.53 2.92 -4.98
CA GLY A 50 -3.96 3.25 -5.09
C GLY A 50 -4.68 3.36 -3.74
N ARG A 51 -4.24 2.61 -2.71
CA ARG A 51 -4.78 2.69 -1.35
C ARG A 51 -4.26 3.91 -0.58
N GLU A 52 -3.01 4.31 -0.79
CA GLU A 52 -2.46 5.57 -0.26
C GLU A 52 -3.17 6.79 -0.86
N LEU A 53 -3.48 6.76 -2.16
CA LEU A 53 -4.27 7.81 -2.83
C LEU A 53 -5.73 7.89 -2.37
N ALA A 54 -6.25 6.85 -1.69
CA ALA A 54 -7.61 6.84 -1.17
C ALA A 54 -7.72 7.44 0.24
N LEU A 55 -6.70 7.34 1.09
CA LEU A 55 -6.82 7.72 2.50
C LEU A 55 -7.14 9.22 2.70
N PRO A 56 -6.42 10.18 2.10
CA PRO A 56 -6.78 11.60 2.22
C PRO A 56 -8.20 11.90 1.73
N GLN A 57 -8.65 11.20 0.69
CA GLN A 57 -9.99 11.36 0.12
C GLN A 57 -11.09 10.78 1.00
N VAL A 58 -10.84 9.63 1.63
CA VAL A 58 -11.75 9.03 2.62
C VAL A 58 -11.85 9.93 3.84
N LEU A 59 -10.72 10.41 4.38
CA LEU A 59 -10.69 11.30 5.54
C LEU A 59 -11.43 12.62 5.25
N ARG A 60 -11.20 13.21 4.08
CA ARG A 60 -11.96 14.38 3.60
C ARG A 60 -13.46 14.10 3.57
N GLY A 61 -13.88 12.98 2.99
CA GLY A 61 -15.30 12.59 2.93
C GLY A 61 -15.94 12.40 4.30
N ILE A 62 -15.20 11.88 5.29
CA ILE A 62 -15.68 11.77 6.68
C ILE A 62 -15.95 13.16 7.27
N VAL A 63 -15.02 14.11 7.10
CA VAL A 63 -15.19 15.47 7.63
C VAL A 63 -16.33 16.19 6.93
N GLU A 64 -16.44 16.08 5.61
CA GLU A 64 -17.55 16.66 4.84
C GLU A 64 -18.90 16.15 5.32
N ALA A 65 -19.03 14.83 5.51
CA ALA A 65 -20.26 14.23 6.04
C ALA A 65 -20.55 14.71 7.47
N ALA A 66 -19.54 14.81 8.33
CA ALA A 66 -19.70 15.30 9.70
C ALA A 66 -20.15 16.77 9.74
N VAL A 67 -19.53 17.63 8.94
CA VAL A 67 -19.86 19.06 8.82
C VAL A 67 -21.32 19.23 8.41
N VAL A 68 -21.78 18.48 7.40
CA VAL A 68 -23.18 18.48 6.97
C VAL A 68 -24.12 17.96 8.07
N LEU A 69 -23.72 16.87 8.76
CA LEU A 69 -24.53 16.26 9.83
C LEU A 69 -24.77 17.20 11.01
N VAL A 70 -23.79 18.03 11.37
CA VAL A 70 -23.90 18.96 12.51
C VAL A 70 -24.29 20.39 12.11
N ASP A 71 -24.61 20.61 10.83
CA ASP A 71 -24.91 21.93 10.26
C ASP A 71 -23.82 22.98 10.58
N ALA A 72 -22.55 22.59 10.42
CA ALA A 72 -21.41 23.47 10.64
C ALA A 72 -20.99 24.18 9.35
N GLU A 73 -20.51 25.43 9.48
CA GLU A 73 -19.93 26.17 8.36
C GLU A 73 -18.51 25.69 8.02
N TYR A 74 -17.77 25.21 9.02
CA TYR A 74 -16.38 24.76 8.89
C TYR A 74 -16.12 23.50 9.71
N GLY A 75 -15.20 22.67 9.24
CA GLY A 75 -14.70 21.52 9.99
C GLY A 75 -13.30 21.14 9.53
N ALA A 76 -12.58 20.36 10.34
CA ALA A 76 -11.27 19.87 9.96
C ALA A 76 -10.93 18.55 10.65
N LEU A 77 -10.06 17.76 10.02
CA LEU A 77 -9.44 16.58 10.61
C LEU A 77 -7.93 16.72 10.56
N GLY A 78 -7.30 16.48 11.71
CA GLY A 78 -5.85 16.43 11.86
C GLY A 78 -5.38 14.99 12.06
N VAL A 79 -4.35 14.58 11.34
CA VAL A 79 -3.65 13.30 11.56
C VAL A 79 -2.38 13.59 12.35
N ILE A 80 -2.20 12.86 13.45
CA ILE A 80 -1.03 13.00 14.33
C ILE A 80 0.05 12.02 13.84
N GLY A 81 1.25 12.54 13.56
CA GLY A 81 2.41 11.74 13.19
C GLY A 81 3.18 11.20 14.40
N ASP A 82 4.21 10.40 14.12
CA ASP A 82 5.07 9.77 15.14
C ASP A 82 5.79 10.78 16.05
N ASP A 83 5.97 12.01 15.57
CA ASP A 83 6.60 13.11 16.31
C ASP A 83 5.63 13.88 17.23
N GLN A 84 4.41 13.36 17.41
CA GLN A 84 3.30 14.01 18.12
C GLN A 84 2.94 15.39 17.55
N LYS A 85 3.23 15.63 16.28
CA LYS A 85 2.78 16.82 15.56
C LYS A 85 1.75 16.45 14.52
N LEU A 86 1.11 17.49 14.01
CA LEU A 86 0.12 17.37 12.96
C LEU A 86 0.85 17.04 11.64
N ALA A 87 0.72 15.81 11.17
CA ALA A 87 1.30 15.34 9.92
C ALA A 87 0.42 15.72 8.72
N GLU A 88 -0.90 15.75 8.90
CA GLU A 88 -1.87 16.16 7.88
C GLU A 88 -2.99 16.98 8.51
N PHE A 89 -3.49 17.96 7.76
CA PHE A 89 -4.66 18.77 8.14
C PHE A 89 -5.60 18.92 6.94
N LEU A 90 -6.85 18.51 7.11
CA LEU A 90 -7.87 18.52 6.08
C LEU A 90 -9.01 19.49 6.45
N PRO A 91 -8.88 20.79 6.13
CA PRO A 91 -9.95 21.77 6.38
C PRO A 91 -11.05 21.69 5.32
N ILE A 92 -12.30 21.84 5.77
CA ILE A 92 -13.53 21.86 4.98
C ILE A 92 -14.29 23.16 5.29
N GLY A 93 -14.92 23.73 4.26
CA GLY A 93 -15.66 25.00 4.35
C GLY A 93 -14.81 26.25 4.18
N ILE A 94 -13.47 26.15 4.29
CA ILE A 94 -12.56 27.29 4.14
C ILE A 94 -12.19 27.49 2.66
N SER A 95 -12.48 28.66 2.10
CA SER A 95 -12.03 29.02 0.74
C SER A 95 -10.51 29.23 0.67
N ASP A 96 -9.92 29.09 -0.52
CA ASP A 96 -8.49 29.33 -0.69
C ASP A 96 -8.06 30.74 -0.31
N GLU A 97 -8.87 31.75 -0.58
CA GLU A 97 -8.63 33.15 -0.18
C GLU A 97 -8.62 33.32 1.35
N VAL A 98 -9.48 32.60 2.07
CA VAL A 98 -9.47 32.60 3.53
C VAL A 98 -8.24 31.84 4.04
N ARG A 99 -7.92 30.69 3.44
CA ARG A 99 -6.76 29.86 3.80
C ARG A 99 -5.46 30.65 3.65
N GLU A 100 -5.29 31.40 2.57
CA GLU A 100 -4.11 32.24 2.35
C GLU A 100 -3.98 33.34 3.40
N ARG A 101 -5.10 33.94 3.85
CA ARG A 101 -5.10 34.95 4.92
C ARG A 101 -4.78 34.35 6.29
N ILE A 102 -5.22 33.11 6.56
CA ILE A 102 -4.91 32.40 7.81
C ILE A 102 -3.42 32.04 7.87
N GLY A 103 -2.82 31.64 6.73
CA GLY A 103 -1.40 31.36 6.61
C GLY A 103 -1.05 29.88 6.78
N GLY A 104 0.07 29.61 7.46
CA GLY A 104 0.64 28.27 7.56
C GLY A 104 -0.24 27.27 8.34
N LEU A 105 -0.02 25.98 8.08
CA LEU A 105 -0.70 24.91 8.80
C LEU A 105 -0.35 24.92 10.30
N PRO A 106 -1.25 24.41 11.17
CA PRO A 106 -0.99 24.32 12.60
C PRO A 106 0.25 23.47 12.89
N ALA A 107 1.25 24.04 13.56
CA ALA A 107 2.51 23.35 13.85
C ALA A 107 2.57 22.72 15.27
N GLY A 108 1.41 22.35 15.83
CA GLY A 108 1.31 21.68 17.13
C GLY A 108 1.30 22.61 18.36
N HIS A 109 1.04 23.90 18.16
CA HIS A 109 0.82 24.88 19.22
C HIS A 109 -0.61 25.44 19.21
N GLY A 110 -1.04 26.05 20.31
CA GLY A 110 -2.40 26.59 20.46
C GLY A 110 -3.44 25.51 20.71
N LEU A 111 -4.69 25.73 20.27
CA LEU A 111 -5.84 24.87 20.57
C LEU A 111 -5.65 23.41 20.10
N LEU A 112 -5.15 23.21 18.88
CA LEU A 112 -4.90 21.86 18.36
C LEU A 112 -3.74 21.17 19.09
N GLY A 113 -2.73 21.94 19.50
CA GLY A 113 -1.63 21.41 20.33
C GLY A 113 -2.08 21.05 21.76
N GLU A 114 -3.14 21.68 22.27
CA GLU A 114 -3.76 21.28 23.53
C GLU A 114 -4.52 19.96 23.38
N LEU A 115 -5.33 19.81 22.33
CA LEU A 115 -6.06 18.57 22.03
C LEU A 115 -5.14 17.36 21.80
N ILE A 116 -3.94 17.57 21.26
CA ILE A 116 -2.94 16.50 21.12
C ILE A 116 -2.42 16.06 22.50
N ARG A 117 -2.18 17.00 23.42
CA ARG A 117 -1.66 16.71 24.77
C ARG A 117 -2.73 16.19 25.72
N HIS A 118 -3.95 16.71 25.60
CA HIS A 118 -5.11 16.36 26.42
C HIS A 118 -6.27 16.02 25.47
N PRO A 119 -6.47 14.74 25.12
CA PRO A 119 -7.42 14.30 24.10
C PRO A 119 -8.87 14.27 24.61
N GLU A 120 -9.33 15.42 25.10
CA GLU A 120 -10.70 15.64 25.57
C GLU A 120 -11.40 16.69 24.70
N PRO A 121 -12.73 16.61 24.50
CA PRO A 121 -13.46 17.61 23.74
C PRO A 121 -13.30 19.01 24.35
N LEU A 122 -12.84 19.97 23.55
CA LEU A 122 -12.69 21.37 23.94
C LEU A 122 -13.83 22.21 23.33
N ARG A 123 -14.49 23.03 24.15
CA ARG A 123 -15.48 24.01 23.70
C ARG A 123 -15.10 25.38 24.23
N LEU A 124 -15.10 26.37 23.35
CA LEU A 124 -14.74 27.76 23.62
C LEU A 124 -15.98 28.65 23.61
#